data_AF-A0A1C3PE90-F1
#
_entry.id   AF-A0A1C3PE90-F1
#
_cell.length_a   1.000
_cell.length_b   1.000
_cell.length_c   1.000
_cell.angle_alpha   90.00
_cell.angle_beta   90.00
_cell.angle_gamma   90.00
#
_symmetry.space_group_name_H-M   'P 1'
#
loop_
_entity.id
_entity.type
_entity.pdbx_description
1 polymer ?
#
loop_
_entity_poly.entity_id
_entity_poly.type
_entity_poly.pdbx_seq_one_letter_code
_entity_poly.pdbx_strand_id
1 'polypeptide(L)'
;MATQLTPLKVDPEADRLISDGAHFLGMTKKDLVAEAVRVYPEIRRGEIRARVREAMALLDGTDRSRLALLTGLTPEQIDAVGGTGEDL
;
A
#
# COMPACT_ATOMS: atom_id res chain seq x y z
N MET A 1 12.29 -24.76 -15.51
CA MET A 1 13.14 -23.75 -14.84
C MET A 1 13.22 -24.10 -13.36
N ALA A 2 14.42 -24.21 -12.79
CA ALA A 2 14.57 -24.52 -11.37
C ALA A 2 14.05 -23.34 -10.52
N THR A 3 13.18 -23.62 -9.55
CA THR A 3 12.68 -22.59 -8.62
C THR A 3 13.83 -22.12 -7.74
N GLN A 4 14.28 -20.88 -7.93
CA GLN A 4 15.26 -20.25 -7.06
C GLN A 4 14.63 -20.01 -5.68
N LEU A 5 15.29 -20.48 -4.63
CA LEU A 5 14.88 -20.27 -3.23
C LEU A 5 15.74 -19.18 -2.62
N THR A 6 15.09 -18.20 -1.99
CA THR A 6 15.77 -17.11 -1.29
C THR A 6 15.45 -17.21 0.20
N PRO A 7 16.45 -17.13 1.09
CA PRO A 7 16.23 -17.10 2.53
C PRO A 7 15.40 -15.88 2.94
N LEU A 8 14.37 -16.10 3.77
CA LEU A 8 13.57 -15.05 4.38
C LEU A 8 13.81 -15.05 5.88
N LYS A 9 14.32 -13.93 6.41
CA LYS A 9 14.43 -13.74 7.87
C LYS A 9 13.09 -13.29 8.40
N VAL A 10 12.64 -13.95 9.45
CA VAL A 10 11.42 -13.61 10.21
C VAL A 10 11.77 -13.58 11.69
N ASP A 11 10.99 -12.85 12.46
CA ASP A 11 11.11 -12.88 13.91
C ASP A 11 10.59 -14.23 14.49
N PRO A 12 10.91 -14.56 15.75
CA PRO A 12 10.51 -15.83 16.35
C PRO A 12 9.00 -16.05 16.50
N GLU A 13 8.21 -14.99 16.57
CA GLU A 13 6.75 -15.08 16.68
C GLU A 13 6.15 -15.48 15.34
N ALA A 14 6.58 -14.82 14.27
CA ALA A 14 6.20 -15.17 12.90
C ALA A 14 6.63 -16.59 12.51
N ASP A 15 7.85 -17.04 12.86
CA ASP A 15 8.25 -18.43 12.59
C ASP A 15 7.36 -19.46 13.31
N ARG A 16 6.91 -19.15 14.54
CA ARG A 16 5.97 -20.02 15.26
C ARG A 16 4.64 -20.13 14.53
N LEU A 17 4.06 -19.00 14.13
CA LEU A 17 2.80 -18.96 13.36
C LEU A 17 2.93 -19.72 12.03
N ILE A 18 4.05 -19.56 11.33
CA ILE A 18 4.33 -20.29 10.08
C ILE A 18 4.44 -21.80 10.37
N SER A 19 5.11 -22.18 11.45
CA SER A 19 5.28 -23.59 11.84
C SER A 19 3.95 -24.24 12.16
N ASP A 20 3.16 -23.61 13.02
CA ASP A 20 1.86 -24.13 13.46
C ASP A 20 0.90 -24.21 12.28
N GLY A 21 0.77 -23.12 11.50
CA GLY A 21 -0.09 -23.09 10.33
C GLY A 21 0.28 -24.15 9.29
N ALA A 22 1.57 -24.35 9.04
CA ALA A 22 2.04 -25.34 8.08
C ALA A 22 1.73 -26.76 8.58
N HIS A 23 1.93 -27.02 9.87
CA HIS A 23 1.59 -28.29 10.50
C HIS A 23 0.09 -28.59 10.40
N PHE A 24 -0.77 -27.65 10.79
CA PHE A 24 -2.23 -27.84 10.78
C PHE A 24 -2.80 -28.02 9.37
N LEU A 25 -2.22 -27.36 8.38
CA LEU A 25 -2.68 -27.43 6.99
C LEU A 25 -2.03 -28.57 6.19
N GLY A 26 -1.10 -29.34 6.80
CA GLY A 26 -0.37 -30.39 6.12
C GLY A 26 0.51 -29.86 4.97
N MET A 27 0.98 -28.61 5.09
CA MET A 27 1.78 -27.92 4.08
C MET A 27 3.23 -27.81 4.52
N THR A 28 4.12 -27.54 3.56
CA THR A 28 5.47 -27.07 3.94
C THR A 28 5.39 -25.60 4.38
N LYS A 29 6.28 -25.18 5.30
CA LYS A 29 6.41 -23.76 5.69
C LYS A 29 6.56 -22.84 4.47
N LYS A 30 7.32 -23.29 3.46
CA LYS A 30 7.55 -22.55 2.21
C LYS A 30 6.24 -22.34 1.44
N ASP A 31 5.46 -23.40 1.27
CA ASP A 31 4.23 -23.33 0.48
C ASP A 31 3.18 -22.46 1.19
N LEU A 32 3.09 -22.57 2.52
CA LEU A 32 2.24 -21.69 3.31
C LEU A 32 2.61 -20.21 3.11
N VAL A 33 3.91 -19.87 3.23
CA VAL A 33 4.39 -18.49 3.02
C VAL A 33 4.11 -18.03 1.60
N ALA A 34 4.33 -18.88 0.60
CA ALA A 34 4.07 -18.55 -0.80
C ALA A 34 2.59 -18.27 -1.07
N GLU A 35 1.68 -19.03 -0.46
CA GLU A 35 0.24 -18.80 -0.56
C GLU A 35 -0.19 -17.52 0.18
N ALA A 36 0.27 -17.35 1.43
CA ALA A 36 -0.01 -16.16 2.23
C ALA A 36 0.41 -14.87 1.51
N VAL A 37 1.60 -14.85 0.88
CA VAL A 37 2.09 -13.69 0.12
C VAL A 37 1.24 -13.39 -1.13
N ARG A 38 0.61 -14.40 -1.76
CA ARG A 38 -0.30 -14.17 -2.89
C ARG A 38 -1.66 -13.63 -2.43
N VAL A 39 -2.14 -14.06 -1.28
CA VAL A 39 -3.45 -13.67 -0.73
C VAL A 39 -3.40 -12.32 -0.03
N TYR A 40 -2.31 -12.00 0.66
CA TYR A 40 -2.21 -10.77 1.46
C TYR A 40 -2.47 -9.48 0.66
N PRO A 41 -1.94 -9.30 -0.57
CA PRO A 41 -2.28 -8.14 -1.41
C PRO A 41 -3.76 -8.06 -1.78
N GLU A 42 -4.43 -9.20 -1.96
CA GLU A 42 -5.85 -9.23 -2.31
C GLU A 42 -6.71 -8.76 -1.13
N ILE A 43 -6.38 -9.20 0.09
CA ILE A 43 -7.03 -8.73 1.33
C ILE A 43 -6.85 -7.21 1.49
N ARG A 44 -5.64 -6.70 1.18
CA ARG A 44 -5.27 -5.28 1.34
C ARG A 44 -5.58 -4.43 0.11
N ARG A 45 -6.23 -4.98 -0.92
CA ARG A 45 -6.47 -4.30 -2.20
C ARG A 45 -7.26 -3.01 -2.04
N GLY A 46 -8.20 -2.96 -1.10
CA GLY A 46 -8.97 -1.75 -0.78
C GLY A 46 -8.09 -0.61 -0.28
N GLU A 47 -7.20 -0.90 0.67
CA GLU A 47 -6.24 0.08 1.20
C GLU A 47 -5.23 0.52 0.15
N ILE A 48 -4.71 -0.41 -0.65
CA ILE A 48 -3.80 -0.09 -1.76
C ILE A 48 -4.49 0.87 -2.73
N ARG A 49 -5.75 0.60 -3.12
CA ARG A 49 -6.51 1.49 -4.00
C ARG A 49 -6.77 2.86 -3.37
N ALA A 50 -7.06 2.91 -2.06
CA ALA A 50 -7.25 4.16 -1.34
C ALA A 50 -5.97 5.01 -1.35
N ARG A 51 -4.84 4.42 -0.97
CA ARG A 51 -3.52 5.08 -0.98
C ARG A 51 -3.08 5.53 -2.37
N VAL A 52 -3.34 4.73 -3.40
CA VAL A 52 -3.05 5.12 -4.79
C VAL A 52 -3.91 6.29 -5.22
N ARG A 53 -5.20 6.32 -4.87
CA ARG A 53 -6.06 7.49 -5.16
C ARG A 53 -5.61 8.73 -4.40
N GLU A 54 -5.25 8.61 -3.12
CA GLU A 54 -4.68 9.72 -2.34
C GLU A 54 -3.42 10.26 -3.00
N ALA A 55 -2.48 9.38 -3.39
CA ALA A 55 -1.26 9.78 -4.07
C ALA A 55 -1.53 10.43 -5.45
N MET A 56 -2.50 9.91 -6.21
CA MET A 56 -2.89 10.49 -7.49
C MET A 56 -3.60 11.83 -7.34
N ALA A 57 -4.39 12.06 -6.28
CA ALA A 57 -5.02 13.35 -6.01
C ALA A 57 -3.96 14.44 -5.75
N LEU A 58 -2.87 14.10 -5.07
CA LEU A 58 -1.73 15.02 -4.91
C LEU A 58 -1.03 15.32 -6.25
N LEU A 59 -1.16 14.44 -7.23
CA LEU A 59 -0.49 14.51 -8.53
C LEU A 59 -1.43 14.89 -9.68
N ASP A 60 -2.68 15.29 -9.40
CA ASP A 60 -3.72 15.50 -10.42
C ASP A 60 -3.38 16.59 -11.45
N GLY A 61 -2.28 17.30 -11.23
CA GLY A 61 -1.68 18.22 -12.20
C GLY A 61 -2.34 19.58 -12.24
N THR A 62 -3.39 19.80 -11.44
CA THR A 62 -4.03 21.11 -11.28
C THR A 62 -3.11 22.05 -10.50
N ASP A 63 -3.19 23.35 -10.80
CA ASP A 63 -2.44 24.34 -10.05
C ASP A 63 -2.93 24.39 -8.59
N ARG A 64 -4.20 24.06 -8.34
CA ARG A 64 -4.77 23.93 -6.98
C ARG A 64 -4.05 22.84 -6.17
N SER A 65 -3.86 21.64 -6.71
CA SER A 65 -3.16 20.55 -6.01
C SER A 65 -1.67 20.80 -5.85
N ARG A 66 -1.02 21.47 -6.82
CA ARG A 66 0.37 21.93 -6.69
C ARG A 66 0.53 22.99 -5.60
N LEU A 67 -0.41 23.93 -5.52
CA LEU A 67 -0.39 25.00 -4.52
C LEU A 67 -0.66 24.43 -3.11
N ALA A 68 -1.57 23.48 -2.99
CA ALA A 68 -1.82 22.75 -1.73
C ALA A 68 -0.56 22.01 -1.25
N LEU A 69 0.16 21.34 -2.16
CA LEU A 69 1.44 20.70 -1.86
C LEU A 69 2.52 21.71 -1.43
N LEU A 70 2.61 22.85 -2.09
CA LEU A 70 3.65 23.86 -1.82
C LEU A 70 3.41 24.62 -0.50
N THR A 71 2.14 24.88 -0.16
CA THR A 71 1.75 25.75 0.95
C THR A 71 1.26 25.00 2.18
N GLY A 72 0.86 23.73 2.04
CA GLY A 72 0.24 22.93 3.09
C GLY A 72 -1.20 23.34 3.42
N LEU A 73 -1.80 24.25 2.64
CA LEU A 73 -3.18 24.68 2.80
C LEU A 73 -4.15 23.66 2.19
N THR A 74 -5.33 23.51 2.80
CA THR A 74 -6.40 22.70 2.21
C THR A 74 -7.02 23.41 1.00
N PRO A 75 -7.72 22.68 0.10
CA PRO A 75 -8.40 23.28 -1.05
C PRO A 75 -9.33 24.43 -0.66
N GLU A 76 -10.06 24.30 0.45
CA GLU A 76 -11.01 25.31 0.94
C GLU A 76 -10.29 26.58 1.42
N GLN A 77 -9.08 26.43 1.98
CA GLN A 77 -8.26 27.56 2.41
C GLN A 77 -7.63 28.30 1.22
N ILE A 78 -7.29 27.57 0.16
CA ILE A 78 -6.80 28.15 -1.09
C ILE A 78 -7.92 28.98 -1.75
N ASP A 79 -9.15 28.47 -1.78
CA ASP A 79 -10.30 29.19 -2.34
C ASP A 79 -10.61 30.46 -1.53
N ALA A 80 -10.48 30.40 -0.20
CA ALA A 80 -10.70 31.54 0.68
C ALA A 80 -9.73 32.71 0.45
N VAL A 81 -8.55 32.46 -0.15
CA VAL A 81 -7.54 33.49 -0.48
C VAL A 81 -7.56 33.90 -1.95
N GLY A 82 -8.56 33.48 -2.71
CA GLY A 82 -8.74 33.84 -4.12
C GLY A 82 -8.52 32.71 -5.13
N GLY A 83 -8.24 31.49 -4.66
CA GLY A 83 -8.15 30.30 -5.51
C GLY A 83 -6.93 30.25 -6.42
N THR A 84 -7.00 29.41 -7.44
CA THR A 84 -6.04 29.36 -8.55
C THR A 84 -6.72 29.91 -9.80
N GLY A 85 -6.03 30.75 -10.59
CA GLY A 85 -6.59 31.41 -11.76
C GLY A 85 -7.09 30.49 -12.89
N GLU A 86 -7.06 29.17 -12.71
CA GLU A 86 -7.74 28.16 -13.55
C GLU A 86 -9.27 28.16 -13.37
N ASP A 87 -9.80 28.80 -12.32
CA ASP A 87 -11.25 28.89 -12.04
C ASP A 87 -11.94 30.14 -12.68
N LEU A 88 -11.23 30.92 -13.52
CA LEU A 88 -11.71 32.15 -14.18
C LEU A 88 -12.00 31.99 -15.68
#